data_AF-A0A9C9X0C1-F1
#
_entry.id   AF-A0A9C9X0C1-F1
#
_cell.length_a   1.000
_cell.length_b   1.000
_cell.length_c   1.000
_cell.angle_alpha   90.00
_cell.angle_beta   90.00
_cell.angle_gamma   90.00
#
_symmetry.space_group_name_H-M   'P 1'
#
loop_
_entity.id
_entity.type
_entity.pdbx_description
1 polymer ?
#
loop_
_entity_poly.entity_id
_entity_poly.type
_entity_poly.pdbx_seq_one_letter_code
_entity_poly.pdbx_strand_id
1 'polypeptide(L)'
;MFPGEITYLLDRAAGFGNHYRKYIQAIRDIFPLLPDSLWKDDSSVTVAFTFPGKNYFRDMKHLKALTNDRRLCLNFLGCYYAVQFLWLNVFMSDWFDYQLDKTRSPQNVYRQFILTLGNRFRRLSAVYMHFLIEILKEDRQLPRFVITGVGTRSDQDDIDVGIIDDGSESRQWLNRVIGKMNLEMTRFASHFHFHLSEHVGNQAYSASIPEYRNLLQERIGSFVILTEMLGAAFIVGDKSLFIEFEQKVTDRYFYRRKPNRFHEGYLRGILGEIIDLAAEPFDEYRINPKQDGLRIIKNVVYAYKTRLNIREVNPWRILREIKRAYPGLRKEFRILENSLTFLEIFRYLYQQLVVQEETITIGDGAIRQNLQEIAYQLGYRDFGPHQAVHHLLQDYRNAVQEYRSVLPVLIRDLSAHLKENSVLREVILPRRSPDHSVLDLLE
;
A
#
# COMPACT_ATOMS: atom_id res chain seq x y z
N MET A 1 11.43 -7.58 -35.55
CA MET A 1 10.98 -6.17 -35.44
C MET A 1 9.76 -6.16 -34.54
N PHE A 2 9.69 -5.27 -33.54
CA PHE A 2 8.53 -5.18 -32.65
C PHE A 2 7.30 -4.64 -33.39
N PRO A 3 6.08 -4.99 -32.97
CA PRO A 3 4.87 -4.26 -33.37
C PRO A 3 5.01 -2.76 -33.07
N GLY A 4 4.32 -1.91 -33.85
CA GLY A 4 4.38 -0.46 -33.69
C GLY A 4 3.96 -0.01 -32.30
N GLU A 5 2.94 -0.64 -31.73
CA GLU A 5 2.40 -0.37 -30.39
C GLU A 5 3.40 -0.72 -29.28
N ILE A 6 4.18 -1.79 -29.46
CA ILE A 6 5.24 -2.17 -28.51
C ILE A 6 6.40 -1.18 -28.61
N THR A 7 6.74 -0.73 -29.82
CA THR A 7 7.76 0.29 -30.00
C THR A 7 7.35 1.59 -29.30
N TYR A 8 6.12 2.06 -29.55
CA TYR A 8 5.53 3.21 -28.84
C TYR A 8 5.58 3.05 -27.32
N LEU A 9 5.19 1.88 -26.80
CA LEU A 9 5.21 1.60 -25.36
C LEU A 9 6.62 1.73 -24.79
N LEU A 10 7.63 1.14 -25.43
CA LEU A 10 9.01 1.17 -24.96
C LEU A 10 9.58 2.59 -25.02
N ASP A 11 9.26 3.36 -26.07
CA ASP A 11 9.71 4.75 -26.21
C ASP A 11 9.09 5.65 -25.14
N ARG A 12 7.79 5.50 -24.86
CA ARG A 12 7.12 6.24 -23.77
C ARG A 12 7.67 5.85 -22.40
N ALA A 13 7.87 4.56 -22.14
CA ALA A 13 8.38 4.08 -20.87
C ALA A 13 9.86 4.44 -20.63
N ALA A 14 10.63 4.76 -21.69
CA ALA A 14 12.02 5.19 -21.56
C ALA A 14 12.17 6.53 -20.83
N GLY A 15 11.10 7.35 -20.77
CA GLY A 15 11.06 8.58 -19.98
C GLY A 15 10.76 8.39 -18.49
N PHE A 16 10.51 7.15 -18.03
CA PHE A 16 10.33 6.87 -16.61
C PHE A 16 11.67 6.63 -15.89
N GLY A 17 11.64 6.67 -14.57
CA GLY A 17 12.82 6.44 -13.72
C GLY A 17 13.49 5.10 -13.99
N ASN A 18 14.78 5.01 -13.63
CA ASN A 18 15.65 3.89 -14.02
C ASN A 18 15.18 2.49 -13.60
N HIS A 19 14.35 2.41 -12.56
CA HIS A 19 13.77 1.15 -12.07
C HIS A 19 12.81 0.50 -13.09
N TYR A 20 12.31 1.24 -14.10
CA TYR A 20 11.53 0.68 -15.20
C TYR A 20 12.37 -0.06 -16.25
N ARG A 21 13.69 0.16 -16.29
CA ARG A 21 14.60 -0.43 -17.29
C ARG A 21 14.57 -1.95 -17.28
N LYS A 22 14.34 -2.59 -16.12
CA LYS A 22 14.22 -4.05 -16.02
C LYS A 22 13.06 -4.60 -16.87
N TYR A 23 11.92 -3.90 -16.89
CA TYR A 23 10.76 -4.32 -17.68
C TYR A 23 11.02 -4.15 -19.17
N ILE A 24 11.63 -3.02 -19.56
CA ILE A 24 12.04 -2.76 -20.95
C ILE A 24 13.00 -3.85 -21.43
N GLN A 25 14.00 -4.20 -20.61
CA GLN A 25 14.96 -5.25 -20.94
C GLN A 25 14.30 -6.63 -21.05
N ALA A 26 13.44 -6.99 -20.09
CA ALA A 26 12.70 -8.25 -20.13
C ALA A 26 11.85 -8.39 -21.40
N ILE A 27 11.20 -7.31 -21.83
CA ILE A 27 10.43 -7.28 -23.08
C ILE A 27 11.37 -7.47 -24.27
N ARG A 28 12.49 -6.74 -24.33
CA ARG A 28 13.44 -6.84 -25.44
C ARG A 28 14.00 -8.25 -25.62
N ASP A 29 14.27 -8.94 -24.52
CA ASP A 29 14.89 -10.26 -24.54
C ASP A 29 13.89 -11.39 -24.84
N ILE A 30 12.65 -11.26 -24.39
CA ILE A 30 11.68 -12.38 -24.40
C ILE A 30 10.58 -12.19 -25.43
N PHE A 31 10.12 -10.96 -25.65
CA PHE A 31 9.02 -10.71 -26.59
C PHE A 31 9.29 -11.27 -28.00
N PRO A 32 10.52 -11.18 -28.57
CA PRO A 32 10.82 -11.78 -29.88
C PRO A 32 10.70 -13.30 -29.94
N LEU A 33 10.66 -13.99 -28.79
CA LEU A 33 10.53 -15.44 -28.69
C LEU A 33 9.07 -15.90 -28.64
N LEU A 34 8.13 -14.98 -28.46
CA LEU A 34 6.71 -15.32 -28.42
C LEU A 34 6.19 -15.62 -29.84
N PRO A 35 5.20 -16.52 -30.00
CA PRO A 35 4.55 -16.75 -31.28
C PRO A 35 3.79 -15.51 -31.78
N ASP A 36 4.08 -15.09 -33.02
CA ASP A 36 3.43 -13.97 -33.69
C ASP A 36 1.89 -14.04 -33.70
N SER A 37 1.33 -15.25 -33.72
CA SER A 37 -0.12 -15.50 -33.69
C SER A 37 -0.83 -14.94 -32.44
N LEU A 38 -0.08 -14.63 -31.38
CA LEU A 38 -0.66 -14.05 -30.17
C LEU A 38 -1.10 -12.59 -30.34
N TRP A 39 -0.56 -11.86 -31.32
CA TRP A 39 -0.85 -10.43 -31.54
C TRP A 39 -1.05 -10.00 -32.99
N LYS A 40 -0.78 -10.84 -34.00
CA LYS A 40 -0.91 -10.47 -35.42
C LYS A 40 -2.24 -10.84 -36.09
N ASP A 41 -3.07 -11.68 -35.48
CA ASP A 41 -4.30 -12.16 -36.15
C ASP A 41 -5.48 -11.18 -35.95
N ASP A 42 -5.85 -10.49 -37.03
CA ASP A 42 -6.80 -9.36 -37.05
C ASP A 42 -8.23 -9.72 -36.61
N SER A 43 -8.58 -11.01 -36.56
CA SER A 43 -9.93 -11.45 -36.21
C SER A 43 -10.13 -11.85 -34.75
N SER A 44 -9.05 -12.10 -33.98
CA SER A 44 -9.13 -12.31 -32.53
C SER A 44 -7.76 -12.22 -31.84
N VAL A 45 -7.38 -11.03 -31.37
CA VAL A 45 -6.23 -10.90 -30.46
C VAL A 45 -6.47 -11.79 -29.23
N THR A 46 -5.68 -12.85 -29.12
CA THR A 46 -5.87 -13.89 -28.11
C THR A 46 -5.27 -13.46 -26.77
N VAL A 47 -4.16 -12.72 -26.79
CA VAL A 47 -3.46 -12.19 -25.62
C VAL A 47 -3.18 -10.70 -25.81
N ALA A 48 -3.56 -9.87 -24.85
CA ALA A 48 -3.36 -8.42 -24.95
C ALA A 48 -1.88 -8.07 -24.75
N PHE A 49 -1.10 -7.97 -25.83
CA PHE A 49 0.27 -7.43 -25.78
C PHE A 49 0.36 -5.99 -26.29
N THR A 50 -0.37 -5.68 -27.35
CA THR A 50 -0.33 -4.37 -28.03
C THR A 50 -1.26 -3.33 -27.41
N PHE A 51 -1.94 -3.65 -26.31
CA PHE A 51 -2.82 -2.73 -25.59
C PHE A 51 -2.99 -3.13 -24.11
N PRO A 52 -3.51 -2.22 -23.25
CA PRO A 52 -3.83 -2.53 -21.86
C PRO A 52 -4.86 -3.67 -21.75
N GLY A 53 -4.46 -4.75 -21.07
CA GLY A 53 -5.24 -5.95 -20.86
C GLY A 53 -6.44 -5.73 -19.94
N LYS A 54 -7.59 -6.33 -20.30
CA LYS A 54 -8.82 -6.30 -19.49
C LYS A 54 -8.99 -7.53 -18.60
N ASN A 55 -8.38 -8.66 -19.00
CA ASN A 55 -8.49 -9.94 -18.32
C ASN A 55 -7.14 -10.68 -18.27
N TYR A 56 -6.30 -10.26 -17.32
CA TYR A 56 -4.97 -10.85 -17.10
C TYR A 56 -5.01 -12.38 -16.90
N PHE A 57 -6.05 -12.89 -16.22
CA PHE A 57 -6.15 -14.32 -15.93
C PHE A 57 -6.33 -15.14 -17.20
N ARG A 58 -7.25 -14.71 -18.08
CA ARG A 58 -7.44 -15.35 -19.39
C ARG A 58 -6.13 -15.34 -20.17
N ASP A 59 -5.50 -14.19 -20.28
CA ASP A 59 -4.30 -14.01 -21.09
C ASP A 59 -3.13 -14.88 -20.60
N MET A 60 -2.84 -14.85 -19.28
CA MET A 60 -1.81 -15.71 -18.68
C MET A 60 -2.15 -17.21 -18.75
N LYS A 61 -3.44 -17.58 -18.70
CA LYS A 61 -3.86 -18.97 -18.93
C LYS A 61 -3.51 -19.44 -20.35
N HIS A 62 -3.71 -18.59 -21.36
CA HIS A 62 -3.36 -18.92 -22.74
C HIS A 62 -1.84 -19.05 -22.87
N LEU A 63 -1.06 -18.13 -22.31
CA LEU A 63 0.41 -18.20 -22.32
C LEU A 63 0.94 -19.47 -21.66
N LYS A 64 0.37 -19.88 -20.52
CA LYS A 64 0.73 -21.14 -19.85
C LYS A 64 0.50 -22.37 -20.72
N ALA A 65 -0.49 -22.34 -21.62
CA ALA A 65 -0.83 -23.46 -22.49
C ALA A 65 0.05 -23.57 -23.74
N LEU A 66 0.89 -22.57 -24.04
CA LEU A 66 1.72 -22.55 -25.26
C LEU A 66 2.90 -23.50 -25.22
N THR A 67 3.39 -23.86 -24.04
CA THR A 67 4.58 -24.68 -23.90
C THR A 67 4.55 -25.49 -22.61
N ASN A 68 5.12 -26.70 -22.68
CA ASN A 68 5.37 -27.54 -21.51
C ASN A 68 6.76 -27.26 -20.89
N ASP A 69 7.61 -26.47 -21.55
CA ASP A 69 8.88 -26.02 -20.96
C ASP A 69 8.59 -25.00 -19.85
N ARG A 70 8.93 -25.40 -18.63
CA ARG A 70 8.71 -24.58 -17.44
C ARG A 70 9.41 -23.22 -17.50
N ARG A 71 10.68 -23.15 -17.93
CA ARG A 71 11.45 -21.90 -17.95
C ARG A 71 10.89 -20.98 -19.03
N LEU A 72 10.55 -21.51 -20.19
CA LEU A 72 9.97 -20.74 -21.28
C LEU A 72 8.58 -20.19 -20.89
N CYS A 73 7.76 -21.01 -20.22
CA CYS A 73 6.48 -20.59 -19.67
C CYS A 73 6.62 -19.44 -18.67
N LEU A 74 7.54 -19.55 -17.70
CA LEU A 74 7.83 -18.47 -16.73
C LEU A 74 8.32 -17.19 -17.42
N ASN A 75 9.17 -17.32 -18.45
CA ASN A 75 9.62 -16.18 -19.25
C ASN A 75 8.45 -15.49 -19.96
N PHE A 76 7.53 -16.24 -20.59
CA PHE A 76 6.39 -15.67 -21.29
C PHE A 76 5.42 -14.95 -20.34
N LEU A 77 5.15 -15.54 -19.17
CA LEU A 77 4.33 -14.89 -18.14
C LEU A 77 4.99 -13.62 -17.59
N GLY A 78 6.30 -13.67 -17.32
CA GLY A 78 7.08 -12.52 -16.88
C GLY A 78 7.13 -11.39 -17.91
N CYS A 79 7.31 -11.73 -19.19
CA CYS A 79 7.25 -10.79 -20.30
C CYS A 79 5.86 -10.13 -20.40
N TYR A 80 4.78 -10.92 -20.29
CA TYR A 80 3.43 -10.38 -20.29
C TYR A 80 3.17 -9.45 -19.10
N TYR A 81 3.64 -9.81 -17.90
CA TYR A 81 3.58 -8.92 -16.74
C TYR A 81 4.29 -7.60 -17.04
N ALA A 82 5.54 -7.64 -17.53
CA ALA A 82 6.32 -6.45 -17.86
C ALA A 82 5.61 -5.55 -18.87
N VAL A 83 5.08 -6.11 -19.98
CA VAL A 83 4.31 -5.37 -20.97
C VAL A 83 3.08 -4.71 -20.34
N GLN A 84 2.31 -5.46 -19.56
CA GLN A 84 1.09 -4.95 -18.94
C GLN A 84 1.34 -3.91 -17.84
N PHE A 85 2.44 -4.05 -17.11
CA PHE A 85 2.87 -3.08 -16.11
C PHE A 85 3.30 -1.76 -16.77
N LEU A 86 4.04 -1.80 -17.88
CA LEU A 86 4.37 -0.59 -18.64
C LEU A 86 3.11 0.04 -19.23
N TRP A 87 2.23 -0.74 -19.85
CA TRP A 87 0.96 -0.22 -20.38
C TRP A 87 0.11 0.45 -19.31
N LEU A 88 0.08 -0.14 -18.11
CA LEU A 88 -0.63 0.43 -16.98
C LEU A 88 -0.10 1.83 -16.66
N ASN A 89 1.21 2.00 -16.52
CA ASN A 89 1.79 3.29 -16.13
C ASN A 89 1.71 4.33 -17.26
N VAL A 90 1.98 3.95 -18.51
CA VAL A 90 1.84 4.87 -19.67
C VAL A 90 0.39 5.31 -19.85
N PHE A 91 -0.56 4.37 -19.89
CA PHE A 91 -1.98 4.70 -20.05
C PHE A 91 -2.50 5.56 -18.90
N MET A 92 -2.09 5.26 -17.67
CA MET A 92 -2.51 6.06 -16.51
C MET A 92 -1.93 7.46 -16.55
N SER A 93 -0.69 7.64 -17.00
CA SER A 93 -0.06 8.96 -17.19
C SER A 93 -0.79 9.77 -18.26
N ASP A 94 -1.04 9.18 -19.43
CA ASP A 94 -1.77 9.85 -20.52
C ASP A 94 -3.21 10.21 -20.09
N TRP A 95 -3.88 9.33 -19.33
CA TRP A 95 -5.19 9.62 -18.74
C TRP A 95 -5.12 10.76 -17.72
N PHE A 96 -4.08 10.79 -16.89
CA PHE A 96 -3.90 11.80 -15.86
C PHE A 96 -3.78 13.20 -16.45
N ASP A 97 -2.90 13.36 -17.43
CA ASP A 97 -2.69 14.61 -18.16
C ASP A 97 -4.00 15.12 -18.77
N TYR A 98 -4.71 14.25 -19.48
CA TYR A 98 -6.00 14.59 -20.08
C TYR A 98 -7.05 15.03 -19.07
N GLN A 99 -7.10 14.42 -17.88
CA GLN A 99 -8.06 14.79 -16.84
C GLN A 99 -7.70 16.11 -16.15
N LEU A 100 -6.40 16.39 -15.95
CA LEU A 100 -5.96 17.64 -15.36
C LEU A 100 -6.27 18.84 -16.25
N ASP A 101 -6.13 18.70 -17.57
CA ASP A 101 -6.45 19.77 -18.52
C ASP A 101 -7.95 20.13 -18.53
N LYS A 102 -8.84 19.19 -18.16
CA LYS A 102 -10.29 19.38 -18.20
C LYS A 102 -10.94 19.69 -16.87
N THR A 103 -10.21 19.58 -15.77
CA THR A 103 -10.79 19.71 -14.43
C THR A 103 -10.61 21.11 -13.85
N ARG A 104 -11.57 21.52 -13.03
CA ARG A 104 -11.40 22.64 -12.08
C ARG A 104 -10.97 22.18 -10.68
N SER A 105 -10.89 20.87 -10.47
CA SER A 105 -10.65 20.25 -9.17
C SER A 105 -9.60 19.14 -9.27
N PRO A 106 -8.29 19.48 -9.30
CA PRO A 106 -7.19 18.52 -9.42
C PRO A 106 -7.22 17.41 -8.35
N GLN A 107 -7.62 17.74 -7.12
CA GLN A 107 -7.71 16.78 -6.01
C GLN A 107 -8.55 15.52 -6.31
N ASN A 108 -9.65 15.68 -7.06
CA ASN A 108 -10.48 14.53 -7.43
C ASN A 108 -9.78 13.64 -8.47
N VAL A 109 -9.02 14.24 -9.39
CA VAL A 109 -8.23 13.54 -10.39
C VAL A 109 -7.10 12.77 -9.70
N TYR A 110 -6.35 13.42 -8.79
CA TYR A 110 -5.29 12.79 -7.99
C TYR A 110 -5.80 11.55 -7.24
N ARG A 111 -6.94 11.68 -6.55
CA ARG A 111 -7.53 10.54 -5.83
C ARG A 111 -7.96 9.41 -6.77
N GLN A 112 -8.61 9.73 -7.88
CA GLN A 112 -9.05 8.72 -8.84
C GLN A 112 -7.87 8.01 -9.49
N PHE A 113 -6.80 8.75 -9.80
CA PHE A 113 -5.56 8.22 -10.34
C PHE A 113 -4.99 7.13 -9.41
N ILE A 114 -4.68 7.49 -8.17
CA ILE A 114 -4.05 6.59 -7.18
C ILE A 114 -4.92 5.36 -6.92
N LEU A 115 -6.23 5.54 -6.77
CA LEU A 115 -7.16 4.43 -6.53
C LEU A 115 -7.24 3.49 -7.73
N THR A 116 -7.31 4.02 -8.95
CA THR A 116 -7.43 3.22 -10.17
C THR A 116 -6.17 2.43 -10.43
N LEU A 117 -5.02 3.11 -10.37
CA LEU A 117 -3.73 2.51 -10.60
C LEU A 117 -3.47 1.38 -9.59
N GLY A 118 -3.60 1.66 -8.28
CA GLY A 118 -3.34 0.66 -7.24
C GLY A 118 -4.29 -0.54 -7.31
N ASN A 119 -5.53 -0.37 -7.79
CA ASN A 119 -6.43 -1.51 -8.01
C ASN A 119 -5.99 -2.37 -9.20
N ARG A 120 -5.56 -1.75 -10.30
CA ARG A 120 -5.10 -2.45 -11.50
C ARG A 120 -3.79 -3.18 -11.25
N PHE A 121 -2.83 -2.52 -10.60
CA PHE A 121 -1.56 -3.12 -10.19
C PHE A 121 -1.78 -4.38 -9.34
N ARG A 122 -2.60 -4.28 -8.28
CA ARG A 122 -2.93 -5.45 -7.43
C ARG A 122 -3.55 -6.60 -8.22
N ARG A 123 -4.42 -6.31 -9.17
CA ARG A 123 -5.04 -7.35 -10.02
C ARG A 123 -4.00 -8.03 -10.91
N LEU A 124 -3.10 -7.27 -11.54
CA LEU A 124 -2.02 -7.81 -12.36
C LEU A 124 -1.09 -8.70 -11.53
N SER A 125 -0.60 -8.18 -10.40
CA SER A 125 0.31 -8.90 -9.50
C SER A 125 -0.32 -10.14 -8.89
N ALA A 126 -1.57 -10.09 -8.43
CA ALA A 126 -2.27 -11.27 -7.89
C ALA A 126 -2.42 -12.40 -8.92
N VAL A 127 -2.77 -12.06 -10.16
CA VAL A 127 -2.89 -13.06 -11.23
C VAL A 127 -1.52 -13.64 -11.59
N TYR A 128 -0.48 -12.81 -11.65
CA TYR A 128 0.88 -13.30 -11.90
C TYR A 128 1.34 -14.28 -10.82
N MET A 129 1.20 -13.90 -9.54
CA MET A 129 1.52 -14.77 -8.40
C MET A 129 0.76 -16.10 -8.46
N HIS A 130 -0.53 -16.07 -8.82
CA HIS A 130 -1.32 -17.29 -8.98
C HIS A 130 -0.68 -18.26 -9.99
N PHE A 131 -0.32 -17.77 -11.19
CA PHE A 131 0.28 -18.63 -12.20
C PHE A 131 1.70 -19.09 -11.84
N LEU A 132 2.49 -18.23 -11.17
CA LEU A 132 3.79 -18.63 -10.65
C LEU A 132 3.65 -19.79 -9.66
N ILE A 133 2.73 -19.70 -8.70
CA ILE A 133 2.48 -20.76 -7.71
C ILE A 133 2.03 -22.05 -8.42
N GLU A 134 1.09 -21.97 -9.36
CA GLU A 134 0.59 -23.13 -10.10
C GLU A 134 1.70 -23.86 -10.88
N ILE A 135 2.69 -23.14 -11.40
CA ILE A 135 3.82 -23.72 -12.13
C ILE A 135 4.90 -24.25 -11.17
N LEU A 136 5.20 -23.49 -10.11
CA LEU A 136 6.31 -23.76 -9.21
C LEU A 136 6.01 -24.82 -8.14
N LYS A 137 4.73 -25.06 -7.84
CA LYS A 137 4.30 -26.15 -6.93
C LYS A 137 4.55 -27.55 -7.52
N GLU A 138 4.76 -27.64 -8.83
CA GLU A 138 4.94 -28.90 -9.56
C GLU A 138 3.73 -29.83 -9.31
N ASP A 139 3.93 -31.14 -9.12
CA ASP A 139 2.85 -32.10 -8.84
C ASP A 139 2.54 -32.26 -7.34
N ARG A 140 3.13 -31.41 -6.49
CA ARG A 140 2.98 -31.51 -5.04
C ARG A 140 1.85 -30.64 -4.54
N GLN A 141 1.10 -31.17 -3.57
CA GLN A 141 0.09 -30.38 -2.86
C GLN A 141 0.78 -29.37 -1.92
N LEU A 142 0.23 -28.16 -1.90
CA LEU A 142 0.61 -27.12 -0.94
C LEU A 142 -0.29 -27.22 0.31
N PRO A 143 0.20 -26.81 1.49
CA PRO A 143 -0.68 -26.56 2.63
C PRO A 143 -1.75 -25.52 2.30
N ARG A 144 -2.76 -25.36 3.15
CA ARG A 144 -3.60 -24.16 3.06
C ARG A 144 -2.73 -22.95 3.37
N PHE A 145 -2.75 -21.96 2.47
CA PHE A 145 -2.01 -20.73 2.64
C PHE A 145 -2.79 -19.54 2.08
N VAL A 146 -2.47 -18.35 2.55
CA VAL A 146 -2.88 -17.09 1.95
C VAL A 146 -1.71 -16.12 1.92
N ILE A 147 -1.55 -15.44 0.79
CA ILE A 147 -0.69 -14.27 0.63
C ILE A 147 -1.56 -13.04 0.77
N THR A 148 -1.15 -12.15 1.67
CA THR A 148 -1.79 -10.88 1.95
C THR A 148 -0.85 -9.74 1.61
N GLY A 149 -1.39 -8.62 1.14
CA GLY A 149 -0.65 -7.37 1.03
C GLY A 149 -0.70 -6.68 2.38
N VAL A 150 0.46 -6.30 2.88
CA VAL A 150 0.64 -5.54 4.13
C VAL A 150 1.22 -4.18 3.74
N GLY A 151 1.29 -3.19 4.63
CA GLY A 151 1.79 -1.86 4.25
C GLY A 151 0.83 -1.02 3.39
N THR A 152 1.36 0.02 2.74
CA THR A 152 0.56 1.08 2.13
C THR A 152 0.67 1.09 0.61
N ARG A 153 -0.44 1.41 -0.06
CA ARG A 153 -0.65 1.21 -1.51
C ARG A 153 0.33 1.91 -2.46
N SER A 154 1.15 2.83 -1.96
CA SER A 154 1.96 3.77 -2.75
C SER A 154 3.41 3.35 -2.94
N ASP A 155 3.83 2.23 -2.37
CA ASP A 155 5.21 1.78 -2.45
C ASP A 155 5.36 1.06 -3.81
N GLN A 156 5.99 1.72 -4.78
CA GLN A 156 6.16 1.18 -6.15
C GLN A 156 7.24 0.10 -6.23
N ASP A 157 8.10 0.04 -5.21
CA ASP A 157 9.38 -0.64 -5.27
C ASP A 157 9.20 -2.12 -4.91
N ASP A 158 8.49 -2.35 -3.81
CA ASP A 158 8.24 -3.66 -3.23
C ASP A 158 6.75 -3.88 -2.96
N ILE A 159 6.34 -5.15 -3.05
CA ILE A 159 5.04 -5.60 -2.55
C ILE A 159 5.31 -6.17 -1.17
N ASP A 160 4.96 -5.37 -0.17
CA ASP A 160 4.90 -5.79 1.22
C ASP A 160 3.87 -6.93 1.35
N VAL A 161 4.33 -8.12 1.74
CA VAL A 161 3.50 -9.31 1.87
C VAL A 161 3.58 -9.95 3.24
N GLY A 162 2.44 -10.44 3.70
CA GLY A 162 2.32 -11.38 4.81
C GLY A 162 1.79 -12.71 4.31
N ILE A 163 2.49 -13.80 4.61
CA ILE A 163 2.08 -15.15 4.21
C ILE A 163 1.66 -15.93 5.45
N ILE A 164 0.41 -16.38 5.42
CA ILE A 164 -0.21 -17.14 6.50
C ILE A 164 -0.45 -18.57 6.02
N ASP A 165 0.00 -19.55 6.80
CA ASP A 165 -0.21 -20.98 6.53
C ASP A 165 -0.97 -21.68 7.67
N ASP A 166 -1.36 -22.93 7.44
CA ASP A 166 -2.10 -23.75 8.40
C ASP A 166 -1.24 -24.40 9.50
N GLY A 167 0.08 -24.24 9.47
CA GLY A 167 1.01 -24.83 10.43
C GLY A 167 1.38 -26.29 10.15
N SER A 168 0.98 -26.85 9.02
CA SER A 168 1.27 -28.24 8.68
C SER A 168 2.73 -28.48 8.28
N GLU A 169 3.14 -29.75 8.31
CA GLU A 169 4.51 -30.17 7.96
C GLU A 169 4.90 -29.83 6.51
N SER A 170 3.92 -29.67 5.61
CA SER A 170 4.15 -29.27 4.22
C SER A 170 4.55 -27.80 4.05
N ARG A 171 4.58 -27.00 5.13
CA ARG A 171 5.10 -25.62 5.14
C ARG A 171 6.47 -25.49 4.50
N GLN A 172 7.39 -26.44 4.72
CA GLN A 172 8.72 -26.36 4.11
C GLN A 172 8.66 -26.32 2.59
N TRP A 173 7.70 -27.04 2.00
CA TRP A 173 7.49 -27.01 0.55
C TRP A 173 6.87 -25.69 0.10
N LEU A 174 5.90 -25.15 0.84
CA LEU A 174 5.37 -23.80 0.61
C LEU A 174 6.51 -22.77 0.57
N ASN A 175 7.37 -22.75 1.59
CA ASN A 175 8.48 -21.80 1.68
C ASN A 175 9.48 -21.92 0.52
N ARG A 176 9.71 -23.13 -0.01
CA ARG A 176 10.51 -23.32 -1.23
C ARG A 176 9.82 -22.74 -2.47
N VAL A 177 8.52 -22.93 -2.61
CA VAL A 177 7.73 -22.37 -3.72
C VAL A 177 7.71 -20.84 -3.65
N ILE A 178 7.51 -20.28 -2.46
CA ILE A 178 7.56 -18.83 -2.23
C ILE A 178 8.95 -18.28 -2.55
N GLY A 179 10.03 -18.94 -2.12
CA GLY A 179 11.39 -18.54 -2.47
C GLY A 179 11.64 -18.50 -3.98
N LYS A 180 11.20 -19.53 -4.72
CA LYS A 180 11.26 -19.54 -6.19
C LYS A 180 10.40 -18.44 -6.82
N MET A 181 9.21 -18.20 -6.28
CA MET A 181 8.32 -17.14 -6.74
C MET A 181 8.95 -15.76 -6.53
N ASN A 182 9.60 -15.53 -5.40
CA ASN A 182 10.30 -14.28 -5.12
C ASN A 182 11.38 -14.00 -6.17
N LEU A 183 12.13 -15.01 -6.62
CA LEU A 183 13.12 -14.87 -7.69
C LEU A 183 12.48 -14.44 -9.03
N GLU A 184 11.35 -15.04 -9.41
CA GLU A 184 10.64 -14.65 -10.64
C GLU A 184 9.97 -13.27 -10.51
N MET A 185 9.52 -12.90 -9.31
CA MET A 185 9.01 -11.56 -9.02
C MET A 185 10.12 -10.52 -9.13
N THR A 186 11.29 -10.73 -8.52
CA THR A 186 12.46 -9.83 -8.67
C THR A 186 12.86 -9.65 -10.13
N ARG A 187 12.81 -10.73 -10.92
CA ARG A 187 13.21 -10.71 -12.32
C ARG A 187 12.26 -9.91 -13.22
N PHE A 188 10.94 -10.02 -13.00
CA PHE A 188 9.93 -9.53 -13.95
C PHE A 188 8.91 -8.54 -13.38
N ALA A 189 8.85 -8.39 -12.06
CA ALA A 189 7.84 -7.64 -11.33
C ALA A 189 8.48 -6.82 -10.18
N SER A 190 7.65 -6.22 -9.32
CA SER A 190 8.09 -5.66 -8.03
C SER A 190 8.53 -6.77 -7.08
N HIS A 191 9.54 -6.51 -6.27
CA HIS A 191 10.10 -7.49 -5.34
C HIS A 191 9.17 -7.73 -4.14
N PHE A 192 9.31 -8.84 -3.42
CA PHE A 192 8.56 -9.06 -2.18
C PHE A 192 9.35 -8.60 -0.97
N HIS A 193 8.67 -7.89 -0.09
CA HIS A 193 9.17 -7.64 1.24
C HIS A 193 8.30 -8.39 2.25
N PHE A 194 8.90 -9.36 2.97
CA PHE A 194 8.17 -10.29 3.85
C PHE A 194 7.91 -9.73 5.26
N HIS A 195 7.53 -8.45 5.34
CA HIS A 195 7.40 -7.66 6.58
C HIS A 195 6.73 -8.42 7.74
N LEU A 196 5.58 -9.07 7.53
CA LEU A 196 4.90 -9.78 8.62
C LEU A 196 5.57 -11.11 8.96
N SER A 197 5.94 -11.89 7.94
CA SER A 197 6.40 -13.26 8.15
C SER A 197 7.83 -13.31 8.72
N GLU A 198 8.69 -12.35 8.38
CA GLU A 198 10.05 -12.23 8.94
C GLU A 198 10.05 -11.88 10.43
N HIS A 199 9.07 -11.11 10.89
CA HIS A 199 8.98 -10.70 12.30
C HIS A 199 8.21 -11.68 13.19
N VAL A 200 7.45 -12.60 12.59
CA VAL A 200 6.54 -13.52 13.31
C VAL A 200 6.96 -14.97 13.22
N GLY A 201 7.42 -15.43 12.05
CA GLY A 201 7.64 -16.84 11.77
C GLY A 201 8.99 -17.36 12.28
N ASN A 202 9.03 -18.64 12.67
CA ASN A 202 10.28 -19.35 12.90
C ASN A 202 11.00 -19.76 11.59
N GLN A 203 10.35 -19.52 10.44
CA GLN A 203 10.85 -19.83 9.10
C GLN A 203 10.70 -18.62 8.20
N ALA A 204 11.61 -18.47 7.23
CA ALA A 204 11.89 -17.20 6.54
C ALA A 204 10.71 -16.54 5.80
N TYR A 205 9.68 -17.27 5.39
CA TYR A 205 8.67 -16.73 4.46
C TYR A 205 7.20 -16.85 4.90
N SER A 206 6.86 -17.65 5.92
CA SER A 206 5.46 -17.86 6.32
C SER A 206 5.32 -18.06 7.83
N ALA A 207 4.12 -17.76 8.35
CA ALA A 207 3.78 -17.98 9.75
C ALA A 207 2.32 -18.45 9.89
N SER A 208 2.05 -19.30 10.88
CA SER A 208 0.70 -19.79 11.20
C SER A 208 -0.04 -18.87 12.16
N ILE A 209 -1.37 -18.99 12.19
CA ILE A 209 -2.22 -18.26 13.14
C ILE A 209 -1.77 -18.46 14.61
N PRO A 210 -1.41 -19.67 15.08
CA PRO A 210 -0.81 -19.84 16.41
C PRO A 210 0.47 -19.01 16.64
N GLU A 211 1.39 -18.95 15.67
CA GLU A 211 2.61 -18.13 15.79
C GLU A 211 2.29 -16.63 15.93
N TYR A 212 1.37 -16.09 15.12
CA TYR A 212 0.89 -14.72 15.28
C TYR A 212 0.27 -14.47 16.66
N ARG A 213 -0.50 -15.45 17.18
CA ARG A 213 -1.12 -15.32 18.50
C ARG A 213 -0.09 -15.30 19.63
N ASN A 214 0.93 -16.16 19.55
CA ASN A 214 2.00 -16.25 20.54
C ASN A 214 2.82 -14.96 20.55
N LEU A 215 3.25 -14.46 19.39
CA LEU A 215 3.98 -13.19 19.28
C LEU A 215 3.21 -12.04 19.96
N LEU A 216 1.90 -11.96 19.70
CA LEU A 216 1.04 -10.90 20.23
C LEU A 216 0.70 -11.07 21.72
N GLN A 217 0.92 -12.25 22.30
CA GLN A 217 0.82 -12.47 23.75
C GLN A 217 2.11 -12.05 24.46
N GLU A 218 3.27 -12.32 23.87
CA GLU A 218 4.58 -12.01 24.45
C GLU A 218 4.98 -10.54 24.24
N ARG A 219 4.60 -9.95 23.10
CA ARG A 219 4.98 -8.59 22.69
C ARG A 219 3.76 -7.74 22.38
N ILE A 220 2.89 -7.57 23.38
CA ILE A 220 1.68 -6.71 23.29
C ILE A 220 1.99 -5.28 22.79
N GLY A 221 3.26 -4.83 22.86
CA GLY A 221 3.70 -3.48 22.55
C GLY A 221 4.08 -3.14 21.10
N SER A 222 4.18 -4.10 20.16
CA SER A 222 4.57 -3.73 18.77
C SER A 222 3.35 -3.30 17.94
N PHE A 223 2.88 -2.08 18.19
CA PHE A 223 1.73 -1.51 17.47
C PHE A 223 2.00 -1.37 15.95
N VAL A 224 3.27 -1.31 15.53
CA VAL A 224 3.67 -1.27 14.11
C VAL A 224 3.23 -2.55 13.40
N ILE A 225 3.67 -3.71 13.90
CA ILE A 225 3.29 -5.03 13.37
C ILE A 225 1.76 -5.22 13.47
N LEU A 226 1.13 -4.74 14.56
CA LEU A 226 -0.33 -4.75 14.68
C LEU A 226 -1.03 -3.91 13.59
N THR A 227 -0.49 -2.74 13.27
CA THR A 227 -1.03 -1.85 12.23
C THR A 227 -0.90 -2.49 10.86
N GLU A 228 0.22 -3.16 10.58
CA GLU A 228 0.41 -3.95 9.36
C GLU A 228 -0.61 -5.10 9.26
N MET A 229 -0.80 -5.88 10.33
CA MET A 229 -1.80 -6.95 10.37
C MET A 229 -3.22 -6.43 10.21
N LEU A 230 -3.56 -5.31 10.85
CA LEU A 230 -4.87 -4.65 10.68
C LEU A 230 -5.04 -4.10 9.27
N GLY A 231 -3.95 -3.86 8.54
CA GLY A 231 -3.93 -3.43 7.15
C GLY A 231 -3.94 -4.57 6.13
N ALA A 232 -3.83 -5.82 6.57
CA ALA A 232 -3.68 -6.97 5.69
C ALA A 232 -4.86 -7.09 4.71
N ALA A 233 -4.54 -7.22 3.43
CA ALA A 233 -5.51 -7.38 2.35
C ALA A 233 -5.27 -8.68 1.59
N PHE A 234 -6.30 -9.48 1.35
CA PHE A 234 -6.18 -10.70 0.54
C PHE A 234 -5.59 -10.41 -0.86
N ILE A 235 -4.57 -11.18 -1.27
CA ILE A 235 -4.02 -11.19 -2.63
C ILE A 235 -4.38 -12.51 -3.33
N VAL A 236 -3.89 -13.64 -2.81
CA VAL A 236 -4.06 -14.97 -3.42
C VAL A 236 -4.02 -16.07 -2.37
N GLY A 237 -4.69 -17.20 -2.62
CA GLY A 237 -4.73 -18.38 -1.74
C GLY A 237 -6.11 -18.66 -1.15
N ASP A 238 -6.13 -19.25 0.04
CA ASP A 238 -7.33 -19.69 0.75
C ASP A 238 -8.01 -18.51 1.49
N LYS A 239 -9.20 -18.13 1.01
CA LYS A 239 -10.02 -17.08 1.62
C LYS A 239 -10.56 -17.45 3.00
N SER A 240 -10.85 -18.72 3.24
CA SER A 240 -11.33 -19.18 4.55
C SER A 240 -10.22 -19.05 5.59
N LEU A 241 -8.98 -19.37 5.23
CA LEU A 241 -7.82 -19.16 6.12
C LEU A 241 -7.60 -17.67 6.42
N PHE A 242 -7.81 -16.78 5.45
CA PHE A 242 -7.76 -15.34 5.68
C PHE A 242 -8.81 -14.86 6.69
N ILE A 243 -10.06 -15.32 6.53
CA ILE A 243 -11.15 -14.99 7.46
C ILE A 243 -10.83 -15.53 8.87
N GLU A 244 -10.29 -16.74 8.97
CA GLU A 244 -9.84 -17.31 10.24
C GLU A 244 -8.73 -16.45 10.90
N PHE A 245 -7.78 -15.96 10.11
CA PHE A 245 -6.74 -15.04 10.58
C PHE A 245 -7.35 -13.75 11.12
N GLU A 246 -8.25 -13.11 10.36
CA GLU A 246 -8.90 -11.88 10.81
C GLU A 246 -9.60 -12.08 12.16
N GLN A 247 -10.40 -13.14 12.28
CA GLN A 247 -11.18 -13.50 13.47
C GLN A 247 -10.32 -13.84 14.69
N LYS A 248 -9.23 -14.60 14.49
CA LYS A 248 -8.40 -15.11 15.59
C LYS A 248 -7.29 -14.14 16.01
N VAL A 249 -6.86 -13.24 15.12
CA VAL A 249 -5.69 -12.36 15.33
C VAL A 249 -6.11 -10.90 15.47
N THR A 250 -6.79 -10.34 14.47
CA THR A 250 -6.99 -8.87 14.35
C THR A 250 -8.27 -8.36 15.01
N ASP A 251 -9.30 -9.20 15.07
CA ASP A 251 -10.67 -8.90 15.50
C ASP A 251 -10.78 -8.31 16.91
N ARG A 252 -9.85 -8.68 17.78
CA ARG A 252 -9.76 -8.24 19.17
C ARG A 252 -9.27 -6.80 19.33
N TYR A 253 -8.69 -6.18 18.32
CA TYR A 253 -8.20 -4.79 18.40
C TYR A 253 -9.27 -3.75 18.01
N PHE A 254 -10.39 -4.21 17.47
CA PHE A 254 -11.54 -3.36 17.17
C PHE A 254 -12.40 -3.13 18.42
N TYR A 255 -12.97 -1.94 18.53
CA TYR A 255 -13.85 -1.57 19.62
C TYR A 255 -15.20 -2.32 19.53
N ARG A 256 -15.68 -2.86 20.65
CA ARG A 256 -16.92 -3.68 20.74
C ARG A 256 -17.92 -3.16 21.78
N ARG A 257 -17.98 -1.84 22.00
CA ARG A 257 -18.89 -1.19 22.98
C ARG A 257 -18.73 -1.66 24.42
N LYS A 258 -17.58 -2.24 24.75
CA LYS A 258 -17.18 -2.67 26.10
C LYS A 258 -15.67 -2.40 26.26
N PRO A 259 -15.18 -2.15 27.49
CA PRO A 259 -13.75 -2.05 27.75
C PRO A 259 -13.02 -3.28 27.22
N ASN A 260 -11.96 -3.03 26.45
CA ASN A 260 -11.20 -4.07 25.76
C ASN A 260 -9.72 -3.72 25.82
N ARG A 261 -8.96 -4.45 26.63
CA ARG A 261 -7.53 -4.21 26.85
C ARG A 261 -6.70 -4.23 25.57
N PHE A 262 -7.08 -5.04 24.58
CA PHE A 262 -6.35 -5.14 23.31
C PHE A 262 -6.57 -3.89 22.45
N HIS A 263 -7.83 -3.47 22.33
CA HIS A 263 -8.18 -2.21 21.67
C HIS A 263 -7.52 -1.01 22.35
N GLU A 264 -7.58 -0.95 23.69
CA GLU A 264 -6.95 0.11 24.46
C GLU A 264 -5.43 0.14 24.26
N GLY A 265 -4.75 -1.00 24.38
CA GLY A 265 -3.30 -1.09 24.20
C GLY A 265 -2.86 -0.66 22.81
N TYR A 266 -3.57 -1.12 21.77
CA TYR A 266 -3.31 -0.70 20.39
C TYR A 266 -3.50 0.82 20.21
N LEU A 267 -4.64 1.35 20.67
CA LEU A 267 -4.99 2.75 20.47
C LEU A 267 -4.06 3.69 21.27
N ARG A 268 -3.57 3.27 22.45
CA ARG A 268 -2.53 4.00 23.18
C ARG A 268 -1.20 4.01 22.42
N GLY A 269 -0.78 2.86 21.88
CA GLY A 269 0.47 2.75 21.11
C GLY A 269 0.48 3.65 19.87
N ILE A 270 -0.57 3.56 19.04
CA ILE A 270 -0.66 4.37 17.83
C ILE A 270 -0.83 5.86 18.11
N LEU A 271 -1.51 6.25 19.20
CA LEU A 271 -1.58 7.65 19.61
C LEU A 271 -0.25 8.19 20.11
N GLY A 272 0.52 7.40 20.85
CA GLY A 272 1.88 7.77 21.25
C GLY A 272 2.73 8.10 20.03
N GLU A 273 2.74 7.22 19.03
CA GLU A 273 3.47 7.44 17.78
C GLU A 273 2.99 8.69 17.02
N ILE A 274 1.67 8.93 16.93
CA ILE A 274 1.13 10.14 16.30
C ILE A 274 1.65 11.40 16.98
N ILE A 275 1.70 11.40 18.32
CA ILE A 275 2.17 12.55 19.11
C ILE A 275 3.68 12.74 18.91
N ASP A 276 4.46 11.67 18.99
CA ASP A 276 5.92 11.72 18.82
C ASP A 276 6.30 12.25 17.42
N LEU A 277 5.67 11.71 16.37
CA LEU A 277 5.91 12.18 14.99
C LEU A 277 5.42 13.61 14.75
N ALA A 278 4.31 14.01 15.38
CA ALA A 278 3.79 15.37 15.24
C ALA A 278 4.67 16.42 15.95
N ALA A 279 5.47 16.01 16.93
CA ALA A 279 6.41 16.87 17.63
C ALA A 279 7.66 17.20 16.79
N GLU A 280 7.97 16.39 15.77
CA GLU A 280 9.11 16.64 14.89
C GLU A 280 8.88 17.92 14.06
N PRO A 281 9.85 18.87 14.06
CA PRO A 281 9.77 20.07 13.27
C PRO A 281 9.91 19.76 11.78
N PHE A 282 9.34 20.61 10.94
CA PHE A 282 9.47 20.50 9.48
C PHE A 282 10.86 20.98 9.05
N ASP A 283 11.56 20.21 8.22
CA ASP A 283 12.86 20.60 7.64
C ASP A 283 12.63 21.51 6.42
N GLU A 284 13.25 22.69 6.42
CA GLU A 284 13.08 23.66 5.32
C GLU A 284 13.83 23.27 4.03
N TYR A 285 14.83 22.40 4.16
CA TYR A 285 15.75 22.02 3.08
C TYR A 285 15.53 20.59 2.56
N ARG A 286 14.70 19.81 3.26
CA ARG A 286 14.39 18.42 2.91
C ARG A 286 12.89 18.18 3.00
N ILE A 287 12.37 17.37 2.08
CA ILE A 287 11.01 16.88 2.13
C ILE A 287 11.02 15.36 2.15
N ASN A 288 10.14 14.79 2.96
CA ASN A 288 9.95 13.36 3.08
C ASN A 288 8.44 13.10 3.22
N PRO A 289 7.69 12.84 2.13
CA PRO A 289 6.24 12.71 2.20
C PRO A 289 5.77 11.64 3.20
N LYS A 290 6.57 10.59 3.39
CA LYS A 290 6.32 9.51 4.35
C LYS A 290 6.33 10.01 5.78
N GLN A 291 7.39 10.71 6.19
CA GLN A 291 7.57 11.25 7.54
C GLN A 291 6.77 12.54 7.77
N ASP A 292 6.75 13.43 6.78
CA ASP A 292 6.11 14.75 6.85
C ASP A 292 4.60 14.68 6.95
N GLY A 293 3.96 13.55 6.60
CA GLY A 293 2.51 13.46 6.76
C GLY A 293 1.90 12.09 6.52
N LEU A 294 2.34 11.31 5.52
CA LEU A 294 1.64 10.07 5.15
C LEU A 294 1.54 9.08 6.31
N ARG A 295 2.62 8.86 7.07
CA ARG A 295 2.62 7.97 8.24
C ARG A 295 1.64 8.45 9.31
N ILE A 296 1.69 9.74 9.65
CA ILE A 296 0.82 10.34 10.67
C ILE A 296 -0.65 10.25 10.26
N ILE A 297 -0.98 10.65 9.03
CA ILE A 297 -2.36 10.63 8.53
C ILE A 297 -2.89 9.19 8.50
N LYS A 298 -2.10 8.23 7.98
CA LYS A 298 -2.48 6.81 7.92
C LYS A 298 -2.68 6.24 9.34
N ASN A 299 -1.86 6.63 10.31
CA ASN A 299 -2.03 6.23 11.71
C ASN A 299 -3.32 6.77 12.33
N VAL A 300 -3.65 8.05 12.10
CA VAL A 300 -4.92 8.62 12.55
C VAL A 300 -6.10 7.88 11.92
N VAL A 301 -6.03 7.58 10.62
CA VAL A 301 -7.07 6.80 9.92
C VAL A 301 -7.23 5.41 10.55
N TYR A 302 -6.15 4.73 10.93
CA TYR A 302 -6.19 3.41 11.58
C TYR A 302 -6.67 3.47 13.04
N ALA A 303 -6.36 4.53 13.77
CA ALA A 303 -6.92 4.76 15.09
C ALA A 303 -8.46 4.86 15.02
N TYR A 304 -8.99 5.63 14.07
CA TYR A 304 -10.43 5.73 13.86
C TYR A 304 -11.07 4.47 13.28
N LYS A 305 -10.39 3.74 12.38
CA LYS A 305 -10.94 2.49 11.83
C LYS A 305 -11.18 1.47 12.95
N THR A 306 -10.26 1.38 13.91
CA THR A 306 -10.38 0.43 15.02
C THR A 306 -11.42 0.86 16.04
N ARG A 307 -11.52 2.16 16.33
CA ARG A 307 -12.59 2.75 17.16
C ARG A 307 -13.98 2.53 16.56
N LEU A 308 -14.13 2.65 15.25
CA LEU A 308 -15.42 2.58 14.57
C LEU A 308 -15.76 1.18 14.01
N ASN A 309 -14.90 0.18 14.26
CA ASN A 309 -15.06 -1.18 13.72
C ASN A 309 -15.15 -1.23 12.18
N ILE A 310 -14.36 -0.41 11.49
CA ILE A 310 -14.27 -0.36 10.03
C ILE A 310 -13.23 -1.38 9.55
N ARG A 311 -13.68 -2.37 8.77
CA ARG A 311 -12.85 -3.48 8.26
C ARG A 311 -12.14 -3.19 6.94
N GLU A 312 -12.47 -2.08 6.31
CA GLU A 312 -11.78 -1.63 5.11
C GLU A 312 -10.30 -1.31 5.42
N VAL A 313 -9.43 -1.56 4.43
CA VAL A 313 -7.98 -1.40 4.54
C VAL A 313 -7.47 -0.24 3.70
N ASN A 314 -8.25 0.23 2.73
CA ASN A 314 -7.89 1.39 1.95
C ASN A 314 -8.13 2.71 2.70
N PRO A 315 -7.10 3.57 2.90
CA PRO A 315 -7.23 4.82 3.64
C PRO A 315 -8.37 5.74 3.16
N TRP A 316 -8.52 5.94 1.84
CA TRP A 316 -9.60 6.79 1.30
C TRP A 316 -10.99 6.21 1.54
N ARG A 317 -11.17 4.88 1.42
CA ARG A 317 -12.45 4.24 1.71
C ARG A 317 -12.74 4.20 3.21
N ILE A 318 -11.73 4.00 4.06
CA ILE A 318 -11.85 4.15 5.51
C ILE A 318 -12.31 5.58 5.84
N LEU A 319 -11.63 6.62 5.34
CA LEU A 319 -12.01 8.01 5.53
C LEU A 319 -13.44 8.32 5.06
N ARG A 320 -13.88 7.72 3.95
CA ARG A 320 -15.27 7.82 3.48
C ARG A 320 -16.26 7.24 4.49
N GLU A 321 -15.94 6.12 5.12
CA GLU A 321 -16.77 5.49 6.16
C GLU A 321 -16.75 6.29 7.46
N ILE A 322 -15.56 6.75 7.91
CA ILE A 322 -15.42 7.61 9.08
C ILE A 322 -16.28 8.88 8.93
N LYS A 323 -16.19 9.59 7.79
CA LYS A 323 -16.97 10.80 7.52
C LYS A 323 -18.49 10.57 7.54
N ARG A 324 -18.95 9.35 7.24
CA ARG A 324 -20.37 8.98 7.32
C ARG A 324 -20.78 8.66 8.75
N ALA A 325 -19.94 7.95 9.49
CA ALA A 325 -20.19 7.55 10.87
C ALA A 325 -20.03 8.70 11.87
N TYR A 326 -19.23 9.72 11.54
CA TYR A 326 -18.88 10.81 12.45
C TYR A 326 -19.01 12.20 11.79
N PRO A 327 -20.25 12.70 11.56
CA PRO A 327 -20.47 13.97 10.85
C PRO A 327 -19.86 15.19 11.54
N GLY A 328 -19.72 15.17 12.87
CA GLY A 328 -19.19 16.28 13.66
C GLY A 328 -17.73 16.62 13.38
N LEU A 329 -16.93 15.69 12.85
CA LEU A 329 -15.52 15.91 12.46
C LEU A 329 -15.31 15.79 10.94
N ARG A 330 -16.38 15.93 10.16
CA ARG A 330 -16.34 15.71 8.70
C ARG A 330 -15.39 16.68 8.00
N LYS A 331 -15.22 17.90 8.52
CA LYS A 331 -14.32 18.92 7.96
C LYS A 331 -12.86 18.50 8.16
N GLU A 332 -12.51 18.07 9.35
CA GLU A 332 -11.20 17.59 9.77
C GLU A 332 -10.78 16.38 8.93
N PHE A 333 -11.68 15.40 8.77
CA PHE A 333 -11.41 14.24 7.91
C PHE A 333 -11.33 14.57 6.41
N ARG A 334 -11.95 15.67 5.96
CA ARG A 334 -11.77 16.15 4.58
C ARG A 334 -10.39 16.77 4.40
N ILE A 335 -9.91 17.53 5.38
CA ILE A 335 -8.55 18.07 5.39
C ILE A 335 -7.54 16.90 5.35
N LEU A 336 -7.69 15.90 6.22
CA LEU A 336 -6.86 14.69 6.16
C LEU A 336 -6.89 13.98 4.80
N GLU A 337 -8.07 13.83 4.19
CA GLU A 337 -8.19 13.19 2.87
C GLU A 337 -7.47 13.98 1.78
N ASN A 338 -7.57 15.31 1.79
CA ASN A 338 -6.93 16.17 0.80
C ASN A 338 -5.40 16.13 0.95
N SER A 339 -4.87 16.29 2.18
CA SER A 339 -3.44 16.20 2.44
C SER A 339 -2.88 14.82 2.10
N LEU A 340 -3.58 13.74 2.48
CA LEU A 340 -3.23 12.36 2.09
C LEU A 340 -3.15 12.23 0.57
N THR A 341 -4.17 12.72 -0.14
CA THR A 341 -4.25 12.60 -1.60
C THR A 341 -3.10 13.34 -2.28
N PHE A 342 -2.82 14.57 -1.84
CA PHE A 342 -1.74 15.39 -2.38
C PHE A 342 -0.36 14.76 -2.12
N LEU A 343 -0.06 14.40 -0.88
CA LEU A 343 1.25 13.83 -0.52
C LEU A 343 1.48 12.50 -1.25
N GLU A 344 0.44 11.68 -1.41
CA GLU A 344 0.57 10.39 -2.09
C GLU A 344 0.79 10.54 -3.61
N ILE A 345 0.09 11.48 -4.28
CA ILE A 345 0.33 11.71 -5.72
C ILE A 345 1.69 12.35 -5.98
N PHE A 346 2.13 13.28 -5.12
CA PHE A 346 3.45 13.86 -5.20
C PHE A 346 4.53 12.79 -5.09
N ARG A 347 4.46 11.96 -4.04
CA ARG A 347 5.40 10.86 -3.81
C ARG A 347 5.39 9.88 -4.97
N TYR A 348 4.20 9.49 -5.44
CA TYR A 348 4.05 8.54 -6.53
C TYR A 348 4.72 9.04 -7.83
N LEU A 349 4.46 10.29 -8.24
CA LEU A 349 5.04 10.83 -9.47
C LEU A 349 6.54 11.02 -9.36
N TYR A 350 7.04 11.46 -8.20
CA TYR A 350 8.47 11.56 -7.95
C TYR A 350 9.15 10.19 -8.09
N GLN A 351 8.58 9.14 -7.49
CA GLN A 351 9.10 7.78 -7.60
C GLN A 351 9.04 7.25 -9.03
N GLN A 352 7.94 7.52 -9.75
CA GLN A 352 7.76 7.06 -11.12
C GLN A 352 8.77 7.67 -12.09
N LEU A 353 9.03 8.98 -11.98
CA LEU A 353 9.79 9.74 -12.97
C LEU A 353 11.26 9.92 -12.60
N VAL A 354 11.57 10.01 -11.31
CA VAL A 354 12.89 10.40 -10.83
C VAL A 354 13.62 9.21 -10.21
N VAL A 355 13.29 8.90 -8.96
CA VAL A 355 14.00 7.89 -8.17
C VAL A 355 13.13 7.39 -7.03
N GLN A 356 13.38 6.14 -6.65
CA GLN A 356 12.76 5.42 -5.54
C GLN A 356 13.40 5.81 -4.19
N GLU A 357 13.49 7.12 -3.90
CA GLU A 357 13.98 7.65 -2.62
C GLU A 357 12.85 8.35 -1.86
N GLU A 358 12.90 8.27 -0.52
CA GLU A 358 11.88 8.87 0.36
C GLU A 358 12.24 10.31 0.76
N THR A 359 13.53 10.64 0.81
CA THR A 359 14.02 11.95 1.25
C THR A 359 14.54 12.72 0.05
N ILE A 360 14.00 13.91 -0.18
CA ILE A 360 14.34 14.76 -1.32
C ILE A 360 14.99 16.03 -0.79
N THR A 361 16.24 16.30 -1.21
CA THR A 361 16.99 17.49 -0.78
C THR A 361 16.75 18.63 -1.77
N ILE A 362 16.06 19.69 -1.34
CA ILE A 362 15.58 20.77 -2.23
C ILE A 362 16.74 21.66 -2.73
N GLY A 363 17.85 21.74 -1.98
CA GLY A 363 18.97 22.62 -2.28
C GLY A 363 19.81 22.25 -3.51
N ASP A 364 19.65 21.05 -4.06
CA ASP A 364 20.39 20.58 -5.24
C ASP A 364 19.70 21.04 -6.54
N GLY A 365 20.47 21.66 -7.44
CA GLY A 365 20.00 22.14 -8.73
C GLY A 365 19.41 21.04 -9.62
N ALA A 366 19.97 19.81 -9.58
CA ALA A 366 19.44 18.68 -10.34
C ALA A 366 18.08 18.21 -9.78
N ILE A 367 17.96 18.12 -8.46
CA ILE A 367 16.70 17.76 -7.79
C ILE A 367 15.63 18.81 -8.08
N ARG A 368 15.98 20.09 -8.13
CA ARG A 368 15.04 21.16 -8.47
C ARG A 368 14.50 21.04 -9.89
N GLN A 369 15.31 20.62 -10.85
CA GLN A 369 14.86 20.34 -12.22
C GLN A 369 13.90 19.16 -12.26
N ASN A 370 14.22 18.07 -11.56
CA ASN A 370 13.32 16.93 -11.42
C ASN A 370 11.97 17.34 -10.80
N LEU A 371 11.99 18.14 -9.73
CA LEU A 371 10.77 18.66 -9.10
C LEU A 371 9.98 19.62 -10.01
N GLN A 372 10.65 20.34 -10.92
CA GLN A 372 9.98 21.14 -11.95
C GLN A 372 9.18 20.25 -12.91
N GLU A 373 9.73 19.12 -13.33
CA GLU A 373 9.01 18.14 -14.16
C GLU A 373 7.80 17.55 -13.42
N ILE A 374 7.97 17.19 -12.13
CA ILE A 374 6.86 16.75 -11.28
C ILE A 374 5.77 17.84 -11.17
N ALA A 375 6.17 19.11 -11.03
CA ALA A 375 5.22 20.21 -10.97
C ALA A 375 4.41 20.32 -12.27
N TYR A 376 5.04 20.21 -13.43
CA TYR A 376 4.33 20.23 -14.71
C TYR A 376 3.34 19.06 -14.86
N GLN A 377 3.75 17.87 -14.44
CA GLN A 377 2.90 16.66 -14.46
C GLN A 377 1.69 16.80 -13.52
N LEU A 378 1.85 17.48 -12.39
CA LEU A 378 0.75 17.83 -11.50
C LEU A 378 -0.11 19.01 -12.00
N GLY A 379 0.15 19.53 -13.20
CA GLY A 379 -0.62 20.62 -13.79
C GLY A 379 -0.22 22.02 -13.33
N TYR A 380 0.84 22.16 -12.54
CA TYR A 380 1.41 23.48 -12.24
C TYR A 380 2.06 24.07 -13.50
N ARG A 381 2.11 25.39 -13.58
CA ARG A 381 2.70 26.13 -14.69
C ARG A 381 3.52 27.29 -14.14
N ASP A 382 4.48 27.75 -14.92
CA ASP A 382 5.23 28.96 -14.60
C ASP A 382 4.30 30.17 -14.69
N PHE A 383 4.46 31.11 -13.76
CA PHE A 383 3.70 32.36 -13.73
C PHE A 383 4.61 33.54 -13.37
N GLY A 384 4.90 34.37 -14.36
CA GLY A 384 5.84 35.49 -14.21
C GLY A 384 7.22 35.01 -13.75
N PRO A 385 7.79 35.55 -12.66
CA PRO A 385 9.10 35.13 -12.15
C PRO A 385 9.06 33.80 -11.36
N HIS A 386 7.88 33.28 -11.04
CA HIS A 386 7.74 32.07 -10.24
C HIS A 386 7.61 30.84 -11.14
N GLN A 387 8.56 29.93 -11.01
CA GLN A 387 8.52 28.62 -11.64
C GLN A 387 7.49 27.70 -10.97
N ALA A 388 6.93 26.76 -11.73
CA ALA A 388 5.97 25.75 -11.29
C ALA A 388 6.43 24.99 -10.02
N VAL A 389 7.72 24.69 -9.88
CA VAL A 389 8.27 24.05 -8.68
C VAL A 389 8.03 24.84 -7.40
N HIS A 390 8.02 26.18 -7.45
CA HIS A 390 7.74 27.00 -6.26
C HIS A 390 6.30 26.83 -5.80
N HIS A 391 5.36 26.79 -6.75
CA HIS A 391 3.95 26.55 -6.45
C HIS A 391 3.74 25.16 -5.86
N LEU A 392 4.41 24.14 -6.44
CA LEU A 392 4.37 22.78 -5.92
C LEU A 392 4.89 22.69 -4.48
N LEU A 393 6.06 23.27 -4.20
CA LEU A 393 6.66 23.25 -2.86
C LEU A 393 5.82 24.03 -1.83
N GLN A 394 5.16 25.11 -2.25
CA GLN A 394 4.23 25.83 -1.39
C GLN A 394 3.00 24.97 -1.06
N ASP A 395 2.41 24.30 -2.05
CA ASP A 395 1.25 23.42 -1.83
C ASP A 395 1.62 22.18 -1.00
N TYR A 396 2.84 21.68 -1.13
CA TYR A 396 3.37 20.64 -0.25
C TYR A 396 3.41 21.10 1.21
N ARG A 397 4.00 22.28 1.48
CA ARG A 397 4.03 22.86 2.82
C ARG A 397 2.61 23.12 3.35
N ASN A 398 1.71 23.63 2.52
CA ASN A 398 0.31 23.85 2.88
C ASN A 398 -0.37 22.53 3.26
N ALA A 399 -0.21 21.46 2.46
CA ALA A 399 -0.79 20.15 2.76
C ALA A 399 -0.32 19.60 4.12
N VAL A 400 0.96 19.79 4.45
CA VAL A 400 1.55 19.40 5.74
C VAL A 400 0.96 20.23 6.89
N GLN A 401 0.91 21.56 6.74
CA GLN A 401 0.37 22.46 7.76
C GLN A 401 -1.13 22.24 8.00
N GLU A 402 -1.90 22.01 6.94
CA GLU A 402 -3.34 21.79 7.02
C GLU A 402 -3.68 20.54 7.84
N TYR A 403 -3.05 19.39 7.58
CA TYR A 403 -3.34 18.18 8.36
C TYR A 403 -2.86 18.35 9.81
N ARG A 404 -1.70 18.98 10.04
CA ARG A 404 -1.20 19.28 11.40
C ARG A 404 -2.16 20.17 12.18
N SER A 405 -2.84 21.12 11.52
CA SER A 405 -3.81 22.01 12.17
C SER A 405 -5.03 21.28 12.75
N VAL A 406 -5.41 20.13 12.18
CA VAL A 406 -6.56 19.35 12.65
C VAL A 406 -6.19 18.23 13.62
N LEU A 407 -4.91 17.86 13.72
CA LEU A 407 -4.45 16.80 14.62
C LEU A 407 -4.88 17.00 16.08
N PRO A 408 -4.76 18.20 16.71
CA PRO A 408 -5.11 18.36 18.12
C PRO A 408 -6.58 18.01 18.42
N VAL A 409 -7.48 18.30 17.48
CA VAL A 409 -8.91 17.98 17.60
C VAL A 409 -9.12 16.48 17.56
N LEU A 410 -8.49 15.80 16.60
CA LEU A 410 -8.61 14.35 16.40
C LEU A 410 -7.97 13.56 17.55
N ILE A 411 -6.79 13.98 18.01
CA ILE A 411 -6.09 13.38 19.16
C ILE A 411 -6.93 13.53 20.42
N ARG A 412 -7.56 14.70 20.64
CA ARG A 412 -8.43 14.94 21.80
C ARG A 412 -9.64 14.01 21.78
N ASP A 413 -10.29 13.83 20.64
CA ASP A 413 -11.44 12.94 20.50
C ASP A 413 -11.07 11.46 20.68
N LEU A 414 -9.93 11.01 20.15
CA LEU A 414 -9.42 9.65 20.40
C LEU A 414 -9.02 9.44 21.87
N SER A 415 -8.43 10.46 22.49
CA SER A 415 -8.05 10.43 23.92
C SER A 415 -9.28 10.40 24.83
N ALA A 416 -10.37 11.12 24.48
CA ALA A 416 -11.63 11.06 25.20
C ALA A 416 -12.23 9.65 25.15
N HIS A 417 -12.25 9.04 23.97
CA HIS A 417 -12.69 7.65 23.79
C HIS A 417 -11.88 6.68 24.65
N LEU A 418 -10.55 6.84 24.71
CA LEU A 418 -9.72 6.03 25.60
C LEU A 418 -10.08 6.22 27.07
N LYS A 419 -10.27 7.45 27.54
CA LYS A 419 -10.65 7.72 28.94
C LYS A 419 -11.98 7.07 29.31
N GLU A 420 -12.97 7.12 28.41
CA GLU A 420 -14.30 6.55 28.64
C GLU A 420 -14.29 5.02 28.67
N ASN A 421 -13.42 4.39 27.86
CA ASN A 421 -13.41 2.94 27.61
C ASN A 421 -12.20 2.21 28.20
N SER A 422 -11.43 2.89 29.05
CA SER A 422 -10.22 2.37 29.68
C SER A 422 -10.54 1.25 30.66
N VAL A 423 -9.91 0.08 30.51
CA VAL A 423 -9.96 -1.01 31.51
C VAL A 423 -9.27 -0.60 32.82
N LEU A 424 -8.38 0.39 32.78
CA LEU A 424 -7.70 0.93 33.97
C LEU A 424 -8.60 1.85 34.81
N ARG A 425 -9.82 2.17 34.36
CA ARG A 425 -10.74 3.06 35.08
C ARG A 425 -11.12 2.49 36.45
N GLU A 426 -11.23 1.16 36.56
CA GLU A 426 -11.52 0.45 37.82
C GLU A 426 -10.31 0.34 38.75
N VAL A 427 -9.09 0.54 38.23
CA VAL A 427 -7.83 0.49 38.99
C VAL A 427 -7.45 1.88 39.53
N ILE A 428 -7.76 2.94 38.78
CA ILE A 428 -7.39 4.33 39.10
C ILE A 428 -8.46 5.03 39.95
N LEU A 429 -9.73 4.62 39.88
CA LEU A 429 -10.77 5.07 40.81
C LEU A 429 -10.91 3.98 41.88
N PRO A 430 -10.44 4.19 43.12
CA PRO A 430 -10.79 3.28 44.20
C PRO A 430 -12.31 3.21 44.25
N ARG A 431 -12.86 1.99 44.37
CA ARG A 431 -14.24 1.82 44.82
C ARG A 431 -14.36 2.67 46.09
N ARG A 432 -15.16 3.74 46.05
CA ARG A 432 -15.56 4.41 47.28
C ARG A 432 -16.23 3.34 48.13
N SER A 433 -15.57 2.90 49.20
CA SER A 433 -16.29 2.23 50.28
C SER A 433 -17.33 3.24 50.79
N PRO A 434 -18.54 2.81 51.15
CA PRO A 434 -19.56 3.70 51.72
C PRO A 434 -19.12 4.33 53.05
N ASP A 435 -18.10 3.78 53.70
CA ASP A 435 -17.62 4.26 54.98
C ASP A 435 -16.27 4.94 54.79
N HIS A 436 -16.28 6.26 54.90
CA HIS A 436 -15.34 7.11 55.65
C HIS A 436 -15.47 8.56 55.13
N SER A 437 -15.98 9.44 56.01
CA SER A 437 -16.08 10.87 55.79
C SER A 437 -14.67 11.48 55.62
N VAL A 438 -14.42 12.05 54.45
CA VAL A 438 -13.21 12.84 54.18
C VAL A 438 -13.40 14.21 54.82
N LEU A 439 -13.01 14.33 56.09
CA LEU A 439 -12.82 15.62 56.76
C LEU A 439 -11.52 15.71 57.58
N ASP A 440 -10.67 14.70 57.56
CA ASP A 440 -9.33 14.77 58.15
C ASP A 440 -8.31 14.44 57.06
N LEU A 441 -7.46 15.42 56.72
CA LEU A 441 -6.15 15.35 56.03
C LEU A 441 -5.93 16.57 55.12
N LEU A 442 -5.96 17.76 55.72
CA LEU A 442 -5.24 18.95 55.27
C LEU A 442 -4.65 19.65 56.50
N GLU A 443 -3.48 19.19 56.91
CA GLU A 443 -2.38 20.04 57.40
C GLU A 443 -1.15 19.80 56.50
#